data_AF-A0A7R7WKZ5-F1
#
_entry.id   AF-A0A7R7WKZ5-F1
#
_cell.length_a   1.000
_cell.length_b   1.000
_cell.length_c   1.000
_cell.angle_alpha   90.00
_cell.angle_beta   90.00
_cell.angle_gamma   90.00
#
_symmetry.space_group_name_H-M   'P 1'
#
loop_
_entity.id
_entity.type
_entity.pdbx_description
1 polymer ?
#
loop_
_entity_poly.entity_id
_entity_poly.type
_entity_poly.pdbx_seq_one_letter_code
_entity_poly.pdbx_strand_id
1 'polypeptide(L)'
;MNMSFPEDSHGHALKYAASKILAHQATRSFLENNSPHYNLITLHPTYVLGPSMVQKTLGELSGMNALFWSSITSGQTQIANAWVHVHDVADAHIKVLDKDVQSGTEFILSRPSVSWKHAANFIKEKCPDVECKLEPPFEGHWALDTTAADRILV
;
A
#
# COMPACT_ATOMS: atom_id res chain seq x y z
N MET A 1 -25.58 -4.37 12.21
CA MET A 1 -25.64 -3.32 11.18
C MET A 1 -25.83 -3.99 9.83
N ASN A 2 -26.99 -3.81 9.18
CA ASN A 2 -27.23 -4.25 7.80
C ASN A 2 -27.06 -3.03 6.88
N MET A 3 -25.82 -2.74 6.48
CA MET A 3 -25.58 -1.83 5.37
C MET A 3 -25.06 -2.67 4.21
N SER A 4 -25.79 -2.67 3.09
CA SER A 4 -25.29 -3.23 1.85
C SER A 4 -24.20 -2.32 1.31
N PHE A 5 -23.08 -2.90 0.90
CA PHE A 5 -22.06 -2.18 0.13
C PHE A 5 -22.63 -1.75 -1.23
N PRO A 6 -22.17 -0.63 -1.80
CA PRO A 6 -22.44 -0.31 -3.20
C PRO A 6 -22.04 -1.46 -4.14
N GLU A 7 -22.66 -1.54 -5.33
CA GLU A 7 -22.33 -2.55 -6.35
C GLU A 7 -21.33 -2.05 -7.40
N ASP A 8 -20.82 -0.83 -7.23
CA ASP A 8 -19.80 -0.24 -8.09
C ASP A 8 -18.36 -0.54 -7.61
N SER A 9 -17.38 0.01 -8.32
CA SER A 9 -15.95 -0.14 -7.97
C SER A 9 -15.62 0.38 -6.58
N HIS A 10 -16.32 1.40 -6.10
CA HIS A 10 -16.17 1.92 -4.74
C HIS A 10 -16.66 0.90 -3.70
N GLY A 11 -17.79 0.26 -3.96
CA GLY A 11 -18.28 -0.85 -3.14
C GLY A 11 -17.35 -2.05 -3.10
N HIS A 12 -16.73 -2.41 -4.22
CA HIS A 12 -15.69 -3.45 -4.25
C HIS A 12 -14.46 -3.07 -3.40
N ALA A 13 -14.00 -1.82 -3.47
CA ALA A 13 -12.90 -1.33 -2.65
C ALA A 13 -13.23 -1.38 -1.14
N LEU A 14 -14.47 -1.01 -0.76
CA LEU A 14 -14.95 -1.11 0.61
C LEU A 14 -15.03 -2.56 1.10
N LYS A 15 -15.57 -3.48 0.28
CA LYS A 15 -15.60 -4.93 0.59
C LYS A 15 -14.18 -5.47 0.81
N TYR A 16 -13.24 -5.08 -0.05
CA TYR A 16 -11.83 -5.46 0.10
C TYR A 16 -11.23 -4.92 1.41
N ALA A 17 -11.40 -3.63 1.71
CA ALA A 17 -10.90 -3.04 2.94
C ALA A 17 -11.49 -3.70 4.19
N ALA A 18 -12.81 -3.93 4.20
CA ALA A 18 -13.49 -4.66 5.27
C ALA A 18 -12.93 -6.07 5.45
N SER A 19 -12.65 -6.80 4.36
CA SER A 19 -12.06 -8.14 4.43
C SER A 19 -10.68 -8.12 5.11
N LYS A 20 -9.85 -7.10 4.85
CA LYS A 20 -8.52 -6.96 5.46
C LYS A 20 -8.62 -6.64 6.94
N ILE A 21 -9.56 -5.78 7.33
CA ILE A 21 -9.81 -5.44 8.74
C ILE A 21 -10.30 -6.68 9.50
N LEU A 22 -11.29 -7.41 8.96
CA LEU A 22 -11.84 -8.61 9.60
C LEU A 22 -10.79 -9.72 9.73
N ALA A 23 -9.98 -9.95 8.70
CA ALA A 23 -8.89 -10.90 8.77
C ALA A 23 -7.87 -10.52 9.86
N HIS A 24 -7.53 -9.23 9.97
CA HIS A 24 -6.63 -8.75 11.01
C HIS A 24 -7.22 -8.92 12.42
N GLN A 25 -8.49 -8.59 12.61
CA GLN A 25 -9.20 -8.82 13.87
C GLN A 25 -9.20 -10.29 14.26
N ALA A 26 -9.47 -11.19 13.31
CA ALA A 26 -9.41 -12.63 13.54
C ALA A 26 -8.00 -13.09 13.93
N THR A 27 -6.95 -12.54 13.30
CA THR A 27 -5.55 -12.79 13.65
C THR A 27 -5.24 -12.37 15.10
N ARG A 28 -5.70 -11.18 15.53
CA ARG A 28 -5.52 -10.71 16.92
C ARG A 28 -6.26 -11.59 17.91
N SER A 29 -7.53 -11.91 17.63
CA SER A 29 -8.31 -12.83 18.47
C SER A 29 -7.69 -14.23 18.53
N PHE A 30 -7.04 -14.71 17.47
CA PHE A 30 -6.31 -15.97 17.51
C PHE A 30 -5.15 -15.90 18.50
N LEU A 31 -4.35 -14.83 18.50
CA LEU A 31 -3.24 -14.66 19.47
C LEU A 31 -3.71 -14.46 20.91
N GLU A 32 -4.86 -13.83 21.12
CA GLU A 32 -5.43 -13.67 22.48
C GLU A 32 -5.89 -15.00 23.07
N ASN A 33 -6.46 -15.88 22.24
CA ASN A 33 -7.07 -17.14 22.67
C ASN A 33 -6.14 -18.35 22.56
N ASN A 34 -4.96 -18.19 21.96
CA ASN A 34 -4.02 -19.29 21.71
C ASN A 34 -2.59 -18.86 22.03
N SER A 35 -1.73 -19.83 22.29
CA SER A 35 -0.29 -19.59 22.50
C SER A 35 0.50 -20.38 21.45
N PRO A 36 0.57 -19.89 20.20
CA PRO A 36 1.35 -20.58 19.18
C PRO A 36 2.82 -20.64 19.57
N HIS A 37 3.52 -21.70 19.16
CA HIS A 37 4.96 -21.88 19.39
C HIS A 37 5.83 -20.97 18.49
N TYR A 38 5.19 -20.20 17.60
CA TYR A 38 5.82 -19.27 16.67
C TYR A 38 5.36 -17.83 16.96
N ASN A 39 6.19 -16.87 16.56
CA ASN A 39 5.79 -15.46 16.55
C ASN A 39 4.87 -15.19 15.38
N LEU A 40 3.79 -14.45 15.63
CA LEU A 40 2.87 -13.98 14.60
C LEU A 40 3.00 -12.47 14.50
N ILE A 41 3.43 -11.99 13.34
CA ILE A 41 3.66 -10.57 13.06
C ILE A 41 2.84 -10.20 11.83
N THR A 42 2.25 -9.00 11.83
CA THR A 42 1.47 -8.50 10.69
C THR A 42 2.16 -7.31 10.04
N LEU A 43 2.23 -7.36 8.71
CA LEU A 43 2.76 -6.28 7.89
C LEU A 43 1.59 -5.65 7.13
N HIS A 44 1.48 -4.34 7.18
CA HIS A 44 0.42 -3.53 6.58
C HIS A 44 1.02 -2.56 5.57
N PRO A 45 1.32 -3.03 4.35
CA PRO A 45 1.74 -2.15 3.27
C PRO A 45 0.65 -1.13 2.94
N THR A 46 1.07 0.09 2.61
CA THR A 46 0.23 1.06 1.89
C THR A 46 0.11 0.63 0.42
N TYR A 47 -0.04 1.57 -0.51
CA TYR A 47 -0.13 1.22 -1.91
C TYR A 47 1.24 0.76 -2.44
N VAL A 48 1.36 -0.54 -2.69
CA VAL A 48 2.60 -1.17 -3.17
C VAL A 48 2.81 -0.86 -4.64
N LEU A 49 3.90 -0.17 -4.95
CA LEU A 49 4.31 0.19 -6.31
C LEU A 49 5.68 -0.41 -6.64
N GLY A 50 5.99 -0.60 -7.92
CA GLY A 50 7.31 -1.02 -8.37
C GLY A 50 7.26 -2.02 -9.52
N PRO A 51 8.42 -2.44 -10.04
CA PRO A 51 8.49 -3.32 -11.19
C PRO A 51 7.83 -4.67 -10.91
N SER A 52 7.09 -5.17 -11.89
CA SER A 52 6.52 -6.52 -11.84
C SER A 52 7.48 -7.53 -12.44
N MET A 53 7.66 -8.67 -11.77
CA MET A 53 8.45 -9.78 -12.32
C MET A 53 7.71 -10.56 -13.40
N VAL A 54 6.37 -10.41 -13.49
CA VAL A 54 5.51 -11.17 -14.41
C VAL A 54 4.85 -10.32 -15.48
N GLN A 55 4.63 -9.02 -15.24
CA GLN A 55 4.12 -8.09 -16.25
C GLN A 55 5.30 -7.44 -16.96
N LYS A 56 5.38 -7.62 -18.28
CA LYS A 56 6.50 -7.18 -19.13
C LYS A 56 6.10 -6.07 -20.10
N THR A 57 4.81 -5.89 -20.33
CA THR A 57 4.30 -4.87 -21.27
C THR A 57 3.29 -3.95 -20.60
N LEU A 58 3.09 -2.76 -21.18
CA LEU A 58 2.06 -1.82 -20.69
C LEU A 58 0.65 -2.41 -20.73
N GLY A 59 0.36 -3.28 -21.72
CA GLY A 59 -0.94 -3.94 -21.84
C GLY A 59 -1.22 -4.99 -20.76
N GLU A 60 -0.18 -5.43 -20.04
CA GLU A 60 -0.29 -6.39 -18.93
C GLU A 60 -0.38 -5.71 -17.56
N LEU A 61 -0.24 -4.39 -17.50
CA LEU A 61 -0.22 -3.65 -16.25
C LEU A 61 -1.56 -3.84 -15.52
N SER A 62 -1.49 -4.26 -14.25
CA SER A 62 -2.67 -4.47 -13.42
C SER A 62 -2.42 -4.07 -11.97
N GLY A 63 -3.45 -4.18 -11.12
CA GLY A 63 -3.35 -3.89 -9.70
C GLY A 63 -2.91 -2.44 -9.42
N MET A 64 -2.04 -2.27 -8.43
CA MET A 64 -1.67 -0.94 -7.95
C MET A 64 -0.85 -0.12 -8.94
N ASN A 65 0.04 -0.77 -9.71
CA ASN A 65 0.78 -0.08 -10.76
C ASN A 65 -0.14 0.46 -11.85
N ALA A 66 -1.20 -0.28 -12.22
CA ALA A 66 -2.18 0.18 -13.20
C ALA A 66 -2.99 1.38 -12.68
N LEU A 67 -3.37 1.38 -11.40
CA LEU A 67 -4.06 2.52 -10.80
C LEU A 67 -3.16 3.77 -10.72
N PHE A 68 -1.88 3.59 -10.38
CA PHE A 68 -0.90 4.68 -10.39
C PHE A 68 -0.70 5.23 -11.81
N TRP A 69 -0.51 4.35 -12.81
CA TRP A 69 -0.37 4.74 -14.21
C TRP A 69 -1.63 5.45 -14.73
N SER A 70 -2.82 4.90 -14.45
CA SER A 70 -4.10 5.53 -14.80
C SER A 70 -4.25 6.92 -14.18
N SER A 71 -3.74 7.12 -12.96
CA SER A 71 -3.73 8.45 -12.34
C SER A 71 -2.96 9.48 -13.17
N ILE A 72 -1.81 9.07 -13.69
CA ILE A 72 -0.95 9.93 -14.54
C ILE A 72 -1.63 10.24 -15.88
N THR A 73 -2.16 9.21 -16.54
CA THR A 73 -2.66 9.33 -17.93
C THR A 73 -4.09 9.86 -18.03
N SER A 74 -4.89 9.76 -16.95
CA SER A 74 -6.24 10.34 -16.88
C SER A 74 -6.24 11.75 -16.30
N GLY A 75 -5.20 12.11 -15.55
CA GLY A 75 -5.15 13.36 -14.78
C GLY A 75 -5.95 13.31 -13.47
N GLN A 76 -6.57 12.17 -13.13
CA GLN A 76 -7.34 12.00 -11.90
C GLN A 76 -6.66 10.98 -10.97
N THR A 77 -6.28 11.41 -9.77
CA THR A 77 -5.65 10.57 -8.75
C THR A 77 -6.58 9.44 -8.31
N GLN A 78 -6.20 8.18 -8.57
CA GLN A 78 -7.00 6.99 -8.24
C GLN A 78 -6.60 6.37 -6.89
N ILE A 79 -5.46 6.78 -6.33
CA ILE A 79 -4.89 6.23 -5.09
C ILE A 79 -4.38 7.36 -4.20
N ALA A 80 -4.37 7.13 -2.88
CA ALA A 80 -3.84 8.12 -1.95
C ALA A 80 -2.33 8.29 -2.08
N ASN A 81 -1.80 9.33 -1.44
CA ASN A 81 -0.43 9.80 -1.57
C ASN A 81 0.60 9.05 -0.68
N ALA A 82 0.30 7.80 -0.36
CA ALA A 82 1.09 6.93 0.52
C ALA A 82 1.50 5.66 -0.21
N TRP A 83 2.79 5.51 -0.51
CA TRP A 83 3.31 4.45 -1.34
C TRP A 83 4.46 3.72 -0.67
N VAL A 84 4.64 2.45 -1.03
CA VAL A 84 5.77 1.63 -0.61
C VAL A 84 6.32 0.87 -1.82
N HIS A 85 7.64 0.73 -1.92
CA HIS A 85 8.23 -0.02 -3.01
C HIS A 85 8.07 -1.53 -2.77
N VAL A 86 7.79 -2.30 -3.81
CA VAL A 86 7.59 -3.77 -3.71
C VAL A 86 8.79 -4.49 -3.11
N HIS A 87 10.02 -4.03 -3.39
CA HIS A 87 11.21 -4.60 -2.76
C HIS A 87 11.29 -4.28 -1.26
N ASP A 88 10.88 -3.08 -0.82
CA ASP A 88 10.86 -2.75 0.62
C ASP A 88 9.88 -3.65 1.37
N VAL A 89 8.75 -4.00 0.74
CA VAL A 89 7.79 -4.96 1.29
C VAL A 89 8.42 -6.36 1.38
N ALA A 90 9.08 -6.82 0.32
CA ALA A 90 9.74 -8.12 0.32
C ALA A 90 10.85 -8.21 1.38
N ASP A 91 11.68 -7.17 1.48
CA ASP A 91 12.74 -7.07 2.47
C ASP A 91 12.19 -7.07 3.89
N ALA A 92 11.08 -6.35 4.14
CA ALA A 92 10.43 -6.36 5.45
C ALA A 92 9.94 -7.77 5.85
N HIS A 93 9.41 -8.55 4.89
CA HIS A 93 8.99 -9.94 5.16
C HIS A 93 10.17 -10.85 5.50
N ILE A 94 11.36 -10.61 4.93
CA ILE A 94 12.55 -11.41 5.23
C ILE A 94 13.16 -10.96 6.56
N LYS A 95 13.42 -9.66 6.71
CA LYS A 95 14.08 -9.09 7.88
C LYS A 95 13.33 -9.39 9.17
N VAL A 96 12.01 -9.39 9.15
CA VAL A 96 11.21 -9.65 10.36
C VAL A 96 11.44 -11.07 10.93
N LEU A 97 11.90 -12.02 10.11
CA LEU A 97 12.21 -13.38 10.56
C LEU A 97 13.52 -13.46 11.37
N ASP A 98 14.46 -12.56 11.08
CA ASP A 98 15.79 -12.53 11.72
C ASP A 98 15.84 -11.60 12.95
N LYS A 99 14.76 -10.86 13.21
CA LYS A 99 14.68 -9.90 14.30
C LYS A 99 13.94 -10.52 15.48
N ASP A 100 14.41 -10.23 16.69
CA ASP A 100 13.68 -10.56 17.92
C ASP A 100 12.50 -9.59 18.09
N VAL A 101 11.44 -9.86 17.33
CA VAL A 101 10.20 -9.10 17.33
C VAL A 101 9.16 -9.88 18.12
N GLN A 102 8.57 -9.21 19.10
CA GLN A 102 7.51 -9.79 19.91
C GLN A 102 6.31 -10.20 19.04
N SER A 103 5.81 -11.41 19.28
CA SER A 103 4.54 -11.88 18.69
C SER A 103 3.41 -10.87 18.96
N GLY A 104 2.58 -10.59 17.96
CA GLY A 104 1.54 -9.57 17.98
C GLY A 104 1.99 -8.18 17.56
N THR A 105 3.27 -7.98 17.19
CA THR A 105 3.73 -6.70 16.64
C THR A 105 3.13 -6.47 15.25
N GLU A 106 2.76 -5.22 14.96
CA GLU A 106 2.14 -4.79 13.73
C GLU A 106 2.99 -3.68 13.11
N PHE A 107 3.28 -3.76 11.81
CA PHE A 107 4.08 -2.75 11.11
C PHE A 107 3.32 -2.14 9.94
N ILE A 108 3.28 -0.82 9.87
CA ILE A 108 2.87 -0.10 8.67
C ILE A 108 4.09 0.03 7.76
N LEU A 109 3.99 -0.46 6.53
CA LEU A 109 5.05 -0.33 5.54
C LEU A 109 4.68 0.76 4.56
N SER A 110 5.33 1.92 4.70
CA SER A 110 5.18 3.05 3.79
C SER A 110 6.48 3.83 3.73
N ARG A 111 6.76 4.46 2.59
CA ARG A 111 7.69 5.59 2.55
C ARG A 111 6.95 6.85 3.04
N PRO A 112 7.66 7.92 3.41
CA PRO A 112 7.03 9.21 3.73
C PRO A 112 6.07 9.62 2.62
N SER A 113 4.88 10.10 3.00
CA SER A 113 3.83 10.47 2.05
C SER A 113 4.34 11.54 1.07
N VAL A 114 4.16 11.31 -0.23
CA VAL A 114 4.63 12.20 -1.30
C VAL A 114 3.41 12.85 -1.95
N SER A 115 3.36 14.18 -2.00
CA SER A 115 2.23 14.85 -2.67
C SER A 115 2.16 14.48 -4.16
N TRP A 116 0.94 14.35 -4.68
CA TRP A 116 0.73 14.18 -6.13
C TRP A 116 1.29 15.33 -6.96
N LYS A 117 1.37 16.55 -6.39
CA LYS A 117 2.08 17.68 -7.01
C LYS A 117 3.56 17.38 -7.23
N HIS A 118 4.22 16.86 -6.20
CA HIS A 118 5.63 16.48 -6.30
C HIS A 118 5.81 15.36 -7.33
N ALA A 119 4.95 14.33 -7.31
CA ALA A 119 5.02 13.24 -8.29
C ALA A 119 4.79 13.73 -9.73
N ALA A 120 3.79 14.57 -9.96
CA ALA A 120 3.50 15.14 -11.28
C ALA A 120 4.68 15.96 -11.82
N ASN A 121 5.27 16.82 -10.97
CA ASN A 121 6.46 17.60 -11.33
C ASN A 121 7.65 16.69 -11.65
N PHE A 122 7.90 15.68 -10.81
CA PHE A 122 8.97 14.72 -11.02
C PHE A 122 8.81 13.98 -12.36
N ILE A 123 7.61 13.50 -12.68
CA ILE A 123 7.34 12.81 -13.95
C ILE A 123 7.55 13.75 -15.13
N LYS A 124 7.00 14.97 -15.09
CA LYS A 124 7.16 15.97 -16.16
C LYS A 124 8.63 16.34 -16.38
N GLU A 125 9.45 16.37 -15.32
CA GLU A 125 10.87 16.70 -15.41
C GLU A 125 11.76 15.52 -15.82
N LYS A 126 11.54 14.33 -15.25
CA LYS A 126 12.44 13.17 -15.38
C LYS A 126 12.00 12.14 -16.41
N CYS A 127 10.73 12.14 -16.79
CA CYS A 127 10.13 11.20 -17.73
C CYS A 127 9.40 11.95 -18.85
N PRO A 128 10.10 12.74 -19.69
CA PRO A 128 9.47 13.62 -20.68
C PRO A 128 8.65 12.88 -21.73
N ASP A 129 8.94 11.59 -21.96
CA ASP A 129 8.18 10.73 -22.88
C ASP A 129 6.82 10.28 -22.31
N VAL A 130 6.58 10.49 -21.00
CA VAL A 130 5.31 10.19 -20.35
C VAL A 130 4.41 11.42 -20.43
N GLU A 131 3.31 11.32 -21.18
CA GLU A 131 2.28 12.36 -21.21
C GLU A 131 1.53 12.41 -19.85
N CYS A 132 2.08 13.17 -18.92
CA CYS A 132 1.52 13.36 -17.58
C CYS A 132 0.40 14.41 -17.60
N LYS A 133 -0.85 13.97 -17.39
CA LYS A 133 -2.04 14.84 -17.40
C LYS A 133 -2.44 15.36 -16.01
N LEU A 134 -1.64 15.06 -14.99
CA LEU A 134 -1.92 15.48 -13.62
C LEU A 134 -1.76 16.99 -13.47
N GLU A 135 -2.82 17.64 -13.00
CA GLU A 135 -2.86 19.06 -12.66
C GLU A 135 -3.54 19.27 -11.31
N PRO A 136 -3.16 20.30 -10.55
CA PRO A 136 -3.83 20.63 -9.29
C PRO A 136 -5.28 21.09 -9.51
N PRO A 137 -6.16 21.01 -8.49
CA PRO A 137 -5.87 20.61 -7.11
C PRO A 137 -5.74 19.09 -6.94
N PHE A 138 -4.86 18.68 -6.03
CA PHE A 138 -4.75 17.28 -5.61
C PHE A 138 -5.41 17.11 -4.25
N GLU A 139 -6.28 16.12 -4.12
CA GLU A 139 -6.98 15.80 -2.88
C GLU A 139 -6.35 14.60 -2.16
N GLY A 140 -6.64 14.47 -0.86
CA GLY A 140 -6.22 13.32 -0.05
C GLY A 140 -4.77 13.39 0.40
N HIS A 141 -4.57 13.73 1.67
CA HIS A 141 -3.27 13.64 2.34
C HIS A 141 -3.36 12.69 3.51
N TRP A 142 -2.64 11.58 3.42
CA TRP A 142 -2.43 10.68 4.54
C TRP A 142 -1.16 11.08 5.29
N ALA A 143 -1.31 11.33 6.59
CA ALA A 143 -0.20 11.37 7.52
C ALA A 143 -0.02 9.97 8.10
N LEU A 144 1.20 9.42 8.00
CA LEU A 144 1.53 8.07 8.44
C LEU A 144 2.65 8.13 9.46
N ASP A 145 2.55 7.29 10.47
CA ASP A 145 3.64 7.01 11.41
C ASP A 145 4.18 5.61 11.14
N THR A 146 5.37 5.56 10.53
CA THR A 146 6.10 4.33 10.20
C THR A 146 7.28 4.07 11.14
N THR A 147 7.39 4.81 12.23
CA THR A 147 8.58 4.82 13.11
C THR A 147 8.96 3.42 13.60
N ALA A 148 7.98 2.57 13.92
CA ALA A 148 8.24 1.20 14.36
C ALA A 148 8.92 0.37 13.25
N ALA A 149 8.42 0.45 12.02
CA ALA A 149 9.00 -0.26 10.88
C ALA A 149 10.39 0.30 10.55
N ASP A 150 10.53 1.63 10.53
CA ASP A 150 11.79 2.30 10.21
C ASP A 150 12.91 1.99 11.22
N ARG A 151 12.56 1.73 12.48
CA ARG A 151 13.52 1.40 13.53
C ARG A 151 13.91 -0.07 13.56
N ILE A 152 12.97 -0.97 13.28
CA ILE A 152 13.12 -2.41 13.52
C ILE A 152 13.46 -3.18 12.24
N LEU A 153 12.88 -2.76 11.11
CA LEU A 153 12.94 -3.46 9.83
C LEU A 153 13.87 -2.79 8.80
N VAL A 154 14.57 -1.72 9.18
CA VAL A 154 15.62 -1.09 8.34
C VAL A 154 16.97 -1.69 8.66
#